data_AF-A0A8H7XGF4-F1
#
_entry.id   AF-A0A8H7XGF4-F1
#
_cell.length_a   1.000
_cell.length_b   1.000
_cell.length_c   1.000
_cell.angle_alpha   90.00
_cell.angle_beta   90.00
_cell.angle_gamma   90.00
#
_symmetry.space_group_name_H-M   'P 1'
#
loop_
_entity.id
_entity.type
_entity.pdbx_description
1 polymer ?
#
loop_
_entity_poly.entity_id
_entity_poly.type
_entity_poly.pdbx_seq_one_letter_code
_entity_poly.pdbx_strand_id
1 'polypeptide(L)'
;MEVVAFAMGAVGFVELVLKTWDAIEKKKHENKEAKLFALELKQFGLPERREALKLDLELSQKILQDRSTDQTTKNAIAESFKRLSEQLEAIVPKLDMIVEIGHGVLNSRKRSAAVKELRTMVENFSKSGTNFHEMVGGFRQITLSESSLLLSEPDLKIIGSEPDITKLAEDGTLYYTKVSYAVQGTGSGIRDVLFETRLPNDRFTEKESRALASKLHHALPSWNIPRLIGYRENLDLVFDRPNPSKEIKTLSRIYTDITTEPSLNIRLRLCYELATAVLQTHTPLGLVHKNIRPDNLLVTYSADGGSLTQATLFLSGWQHARGLDGHATNMIGESIARKAIYQHPHRQTRDGKPATNQYCIGHDIYSLGVCILELLTWEPIIRNGDEGDELSLAFRQTFNDLGFNANLPEERDARSEAELLTADSKEVQATLVQISKTLIGQRAGDKLAELAVKCLKCLDLDPSFGNYVTGGTDKNSVTASFASDVFDVFDKTLSVV
;
A
#
# COMPACT_ATOMS: atom_id res chain seq x y z
N MET A 1 -20.36 13.64 23.55
CA MET A 1 -20.18 14.85 24.40
C MET A 1 -18.82 15.51 24.19
N GLU A 2 -17.72 14.75 24.05
CA GLU A 2 -16.36 15.29 23.88
C GLU A 2 -16.18 16.20 22.66
N VAL A 3 -16.76 15.87 21.50
CA VAL A 3 -16.66 16.71 20.29
C VAL A 3 -17.34 18.07 20.45
N VAL A 4 -18.53 18.08 21.06
CA VAL A 4 -19.27 19.33 21.33
C VAL A 4 -18.53 20.17 22.37
N ALA A 5 -17.97 19.53 23.40
CA ALA A 5 -17.13 20.19 24.41
C ALA A 5 -15.84 20.77 23.81
N PHE A 6 -15.17 20.02 22.92
CA PHE A 6 -13.98 20.50 22.21
C PHE A 6 -14.31 21.64 21.26
N ALA A 7 -15.40 21.54 20.49
CA ALA A 7 -15.82 22.61 19.58
C ALA A 7 -16.11 23.91 20.34
N MET A 8 -16.84 23.83 21.45
CA MET A 8 -17.08 25.00 22.31
C MET A 8 -15.77 25.52 22.93
N GLY A 9 -14.89 24.62 23.38
CA GLY A 9 -13.57 24.99 23.90
C GLY A 9 -12.70 25.68 22.86
N ALA A 10 -12.67 25.19 21.62
CA ALA A 10 -11.88 25.73 20.51
C ALA A 10 -12.34 27.14 20.13
N VAL A 11 -13.66 27.39 20.08
CA VAL A 11 -14.21 28.74 19.85
C VAL A 11 -13.75 29.69 20.96
N GLY A 12 -13.90 29.29 22.23
CA GLY A 12 -13.44 30.11 23.36
C GLY A 12 -11.92 30.32 23.37
N PHE A 13 -11.14 29.33 22.94
CA PHE A 13 -9.69 29.43 22.82
C PHE A 13 -9.27 30.42 21.72
N VAL A 14 -9.95 30.43 20.56
CA VAL A 14 -9.71 31.44 19.51
C VAL A 14 -10.00 32.84 20.04
N GLU A 15 -11.11 33.04 20.76
CA GLU A 15 -11.43 34.31 21.41
C GLU A 15 -10.35 34.73 22.42
N LEU A 16 -9.84 33.79 23.20
CA LEU A 16 -8.76 34.03 24.16
C LEU A 16 -7.45 34.43 23.47
N VAL A 17 -7.09 33.78 22.35
CA VAL A 17 -5.94 34.16 21.51
C VAL A 17 -6.11 35.60 21.02
N LEU A 18 -7.30 35.95 20.50
CA LEU A 18 -7.59 37.31 20.03
C LEU A 18 -7.51 38.34 21.15
N LYS A 19 -8.09 38.06 22.32
CA LYS A 19 -8.04 38.94 23.48
C LYS A 19 -6.62 39.15 23.99
N THR A 20 -5.82 38.08 24.05
CA THR A 20 -4.41 38.15 24.48
C THR A 20 -3.59 38.97 23.48
N TRP A 21 -3.83 38.77 22.19
CA TRP A 21 -3.20 39.51 21.10
C TRP A 21 -3.54 41.00 21.12
N ASP A 22 -4.82 41.34 21.21
CA ASP A 22 -5.30 42.72 21.26
C ASP A 22 -4.80 43.46 22.51
N ALA A 23 -4.71 42.76 23.66
CA ALA A 23 -4.11 43.31 24.86
C ALA A 23 -2.63 43.66 24.68
N ILE A 24 -1.89 42.86 23.91
CA ILE A 24 -0.47 43.10 23.59
C ILE A 24 -0.32 44.29 22.60
N GLU A 25 -1.10 44.31 21.50
CA GLU A 25 -1.03 45.38 20.49
C GLU A 25 -1.55 46.72 21.02
N LYS A 26 -2.64 46.75 21.78
CA LYS A 26 -3.15 48.00 22.38
C LYS A 26 -2.10 48.67 23.27
N LYS A 27 -1.38 47.87 24.06
CA LYS A 27 -0.37 48.37 25.02
C LYS A 27 0.91 48.86 24.34
N LYS A 28 1.24 48.38 23.14
CA LYS A 28 2.38 48.82 22.31
C LYS A 28 2.31 50.28 21.87
N HIS A 29 1.11 50.85 21.73
CA HIS A 29 0.91 52.21 21.23
C HIS A 29 0.94 53.29 22.32
N GLU A 30 0.78 52.93 23.58
CA GLU A 30 0.59 53.88 24.69
C GLU A 30 1.91 54.25 25.42
N ASN A 31 3.03 53.54 25.19
CA ASN A 31 4.29 53.77 25.92
C ASN A 31 5.55 53.37 25.11
N LYS A 32 6.61 54.20 25.16
CA LYS A 32 7.93 53.93 24.52
C LYS A 32 8.58 52.63 25.01
N GLU A 33 8.38 52.25 26.29
CA GLU A 33 8.83 50.95 26.84
C GLU A 33 7.99 49.78 26.34
N ALA A 34 6.70 49.99 26.09
CA ALA A 34 5.83 48.94 25.54
C ALA A 34 6.16 48.62 24.07
N LYS A 35 6.77 49.56 23.34
CA LYS A 35 7.34 49.32 22.01
C LYS A 35 8.56 48.39 22.03
N LEU A 36 9.42 48.51 23.05
CA LEU A 36 10.54 47.56 23.29
C LEU A 36 10.01 46.19 23.73
N PHE A 37 8.99 46.16 24.57
CA PHE A 37 8.29 44.94 24.98
C PHE A 37 7.58 44.23 23.82
N ALA A 38 6.97 44.96 22.90
CA ALA A 38 6.38 44.42 21.68
C ALA A 38 7.43 43.86 20.70
N LEU A 39 8.64 44.45 20.67
CA LEU A 39 9.79 43.95 19.90
C LEU A 39 10.34 42.65 20.49
N GLU A 40 10.41 42.56 21.82
CA GLU A 40 10.72 41.31 22.51
C GLU A 40 9.63 40.27 22.25
N LEU A 41 8.34 40.60 22.40
CA LEU A 41 7.19 39.74 22.10
C LEU A 41 7.14 39.25 20.64
N LYS A 42 7.65 40.06 19.69
CA LYS A 42 7.84 39.66 18.30
C LYS A 42 8.88 38.55 18.11
N GLN A 43 9.91 38.45 18.97
CA GLN A 43 10.83 37.30 18.98
C GLN A 43 10.14 35.99 19.41
N PHE A 44 8.95 36.06 20.02
CA PHE A 44 8.21 34.89 20.48
C PHE A 44 7.19 34.34 19.47
N GLY A 45 7.14 34.86 18.24
CA GLY A 45 6.45 34.21 17.11
C GLY A 45 4.93 34.12 17.19
N LEU A 46 4.27 34.93 18.03
CA LEU A 46 2.82 34.92 18.22
C LEU A 46 1.98 35.25 16.96
N PRO A 47 2.35 36.21 16.07
CA PRO A 47 1.54 36.50 14.88
C PRO A 47 1.59 35.40 13.81
N GLU A 48 2.77 34.84 13.50
CA GLU A 48 2.87 33.76 12.52
C GLU A 48 2.18 32.47 13.01
N ARG A 49 2.18 32.25 14.32
CA ARG A 49 1.51 31.09 14.94
C ARG A 49 0.00 31.20 15.01
N ARG A 50 -0.58 32.41 14.95
CA ARG A 50 -2.04 32.60 14.98
C ARG A 50 -2.74 31.87 13.83
N GLU A 51 -2.25 32.04 12.61
CA GLU A 51 -2.84 31.41 11.43
C GLU A 51 -2.58 29.90 11.41
N ALA A 52 -1.37 29.46 11.81
CA ALA A 52 -1.05 28.04 11.94
C ALA A 52 -1.95 27.34 12.98
N LEU A 53 -2.14 27.96 14.14
CA LEU A 53 -2.97 27.43 15.22
C LEU A 53 -4.45 27.37 14.83
N LYS A 54 -4.95 28.37 14.09
CA LYS A 54 -6.31 28.34 13.55
C LYS A 54 -6.52 27.13 12.61
N LEU A 55 -5.57 26.89 11.71
CA LEU A 55 -5.59 25.74 10.81
C LEU A 55 -5.52 24.41 11.57
N ASP A 56 -4.69 24.32 12.60
CA ASP A 56 -4.57 23.12 13.43
C ASP A 56 -5.85 22.82 14.22
N LEU A 57 -6.56 23.86 14.69
CA LEU A 57 -7.85 23.71 15.39
C LEU A 57 -8.95 23.22 14.46
N GLU A 58 -9.04 23.78 13.24
CA GLU A 58 -9.98 23.33 12.21
C GLU A 58 -9.74 21.86 11.83
N LEU A 59 -8.47 21.46 11.71
CA LEU A 59 -8.11 20.08 11.40
C LEU A 59 -8.38 19.13 12.57
N SER A 60 -8.07 19.55 13.80
CA SER A 60 -8.37 18.79 15.01
C SER A 60 -9.87 18.50 15.16
N GLN A 61 -10.73 19.47 14.82
CA GLN A 61 -12.18 19.24 14.80
C GLN A 61 -12.59 18.15 13.81
N LYS A 62 -11.98 18.10 12.63
CA LYS A 62 -12.23 17.03 11.64
C LYS A 62 -11.80 15.66 12.16
N ILE A 63 -10.61 15.57 12.78
CA ILE A 63 -10.07 14.32 13.35
C ILE A 63 -10.95 13.81 14.51
N LEU A 64 -11.43 14.70 15.37
CA LEU A 64 -12.32 14.34 16.48
C LEU A 64 -13.71 13.88 16.02
N GLN A 65 -14.17 14.39 14.87
CA GLN A 65 -15.43 13.98 14.24
C GLN A 65 -15.29 12.67 13.43
N ASP A 66 -14.07 12.29 13.05
CA ASP A 66 -13.81 11.06 12.32
C ASP A 66 -14.11 9.82 13.20
N ARG A 67 -14.98 8.96 12.70
CA ARG A 67 -15.38 7.71 13.36
C ARG A 67 -14.24 6.70 13.40
N SER A 68 -13.31 6.81 12.44
CA SER A 68 -12.21 5.89 12.19
C SER A 68 -10.98 6.15 13.07
N THR A 69 -10.94 7.33 13.71
CA THR A 69 -9.87 7.74 14.62
C THR A 69 -10.09 7.10 16.00
N ASP A 70 -9.05 6.42 16.50
CA ASP A 70 -9.09 5.73 17.78
C ASP A 70 -9.25 6.69 18.97
N GLN A 71 -9.82 6.18 20.07
CA GLN A 71 -10.12 7.00 21.23
C GLN A 71 -8.85 7.52 21.93
N THR A 72 -7.73 6.81 21.86
CA THR A 72 -6.46 7.26 22.46
C THR A 72 -5.94 8.50 21.75
N THR A 73 -6.01 8.53 20.42
CA THR A 73 -5.69 9.70 19.60
C THR A 73 -6.63 10.87 19.90
N LYS A 74 -7.94 10.61 19.98
CA LYS A 74 -8.93 11.66 20.33
C LYS A 74 -8.65 12.27 21.69
N ASN A 75 -8.31 11.44 22.67
CA ASN A 75 -7.95 11.89 24.02
C ASN A 75 -6.65 12.70 24.02
N ALA A 76 -5.63 12.28 23.26
CA ALA A 76 -4.35 12.99 23.16
C ALA A 76 -4.51 14.39 22.54
N ILE A 77 -5.34 14.53 21.50
CA ILE A 77 -5.67 15.83 20.88
C ILE A 77 -6.42 16.71 21.89
N ALA A 78 -7.42 16.16 22.57
CA ALA A 78 -8.20 16.89 23.56
C ALA A 78 -7.36 17.37 24.76
N GLU A 79 -6.45 16.53 25.25
CA GLU A 79 -5.54 16.86 26.35
C GLU A 79 -4.49 17.91 25.94
N SER A 80 -3.92 17.77 24.74
CA SER A 80 -2.96 18.74 24.21
C SER A 80 -3.62 20.11 23.99
N PHE A 81 -4.85 20.12 23.47
CA PHE A 81 -5.66 21.34 23.35
C PHE A 81 -5.97 21.97 24.71
N LYS A 82 -6.40 21.17 25.70
CA LYS A 82 -6.66 21.66 27.05
C LYS A 82 -5.42 22.32 27.65
N ARG A 83 -4.25 21.70 27.51
CA ARG A 83 -2.97 22.26 27.97
C ARG A 83 -2.64 23.60 27.31
N LEU A 84 -2.89 23.73 25.99
CA LEU A 84 -2.70 25.00 25.28
C LEU A 84 -3.61 26.10 25.83
N SER A 85 -4.88 25.77 26.06
CA SER A 85 -5.86 26.71 26.63
C SER A 85 -5.43 27.20 28.01
N GLU A 86 -5.09 26.28 28.93
CA GLU A 86 -4.65 26.64 30.29
C GLU A 86 -3.38 27.50 30.29
N GLN A 87 -2.41 27.18 29.43
CA GLN A 87 -1.17 27.95 29.30
C GLN A 87 -1.42 29.36 28.77
N LEU A 88 -2.35 29.53 27.82
CA LEU A 88 -2.71 30.83 27.29
C LEU A 88 -3.50 31.67 28.30
N GLU A 89 -4.43 31.05 29.05
CA GLU A 89 -5.18 31.72 30.11
C GLU A 89 -4.25 32.29 31.20
N ALA A 90 -3.19 31.55 31.55
CA ALA A 90 -2.22 31.98 32.55
C ALA A 90 -1.37 33.20 32.12
N ILE A 91 -1.22 33.43 30.81
CA ILE A 91 -0.43 34.54 30.27
C ILE A 91 -1.14 35.89 30.48
N VAL A 92 -2.48 35.94 30.38
CA VAL A 92 -3.25 37.19 30.41
C VAL A 92 -3.10 37.97 31.73
N PRO A 93 -3.31 37.38 32.93
CA PRO A 93 -3.15 38.10 34.19
C PRO A 93 -1.72 38.58 34.44
N LYS A 94 -0.72 37.88 33.90
CA LYS A 94 0.70 38.22 34.05
C LYS A 94 1.09 39.39 33.15
N LEU A 95 0.50 39.49 31.96
CA LEU A 95 0.58 40.68 31.12
C LEU A 95 -0.02 41.91 31.80
N ASP A 96 -1.14 41.74 32.50
CA ASP A 96 -1.77 42.84 33.26
C ASP A 96 -0.91 43.26 34.46
N MET A 97 -0.38 42.30 35.22
CA MET A 97 0.54 42.56 36.34
C MET A 97 1.79 43.34 35.91
N ILE A 98 2.42 42.98 34.80
CA ILE A 98 3.63 43.67 34.30
C ILE A 98 3.34 45.15 33.98
N VAL A 99 2.10 45.44 33.59
CA VAL A 99 1.64 46.76 33.16
C VAL A 99 1.24 47.64 34.34
N GLU A 100 0.72 47.04 35.41
CA GLU A 100 0.38 47.74 36.67
C GLU A 100 1.61 48.12 37.52
N ILE A 101 2.78 47.52 37.26
CA ILE A 101 4.03 47.88 37.94
C ILE A 101 4.51 49.26 37.45
N GLY A 102 4.10 50.32 38.17
CA GLY A 102 4.43 51.71 37.86
C GLY A 102 5.93 52.05 37.84
N HIS A 103 6.27 53.22 37.27
CA HIS A 103 7.64 53.66 37.01
C HIS A 103 8.40 54.07 38.28
N GLY A 104 9.54 53.41 38.57
CA GLY A 104 10.44 53.75 39.68
C GLY A 104 11.62 52.77 39.84
N VAL A 105 12.74 53.23 40.42
CA VAL A 105 13.99 52.45 40.54
C VAL A 105 13.83 51.18 41.40
N LEU A 106 13.01 51.22 42.47
CA LEU A 106 12.68 50.03 43.28
C LEU A 106 11.76 49.03 42.57
N ASN A 107 10.98 49.48 41.58
CA ASN A 107 10.03 48.65 40.83
C ASN A 107 10.70 47.88 39.67
N SER A 108 11.90 48.29 39.28
CA SER A 108 12.69 47.65 38.21
C SER A 108 12.98 46.16 38.47
N ARG A 109 13.33 45.78 39.71
CA ARG A 109 13.62 44.36 40.06
C ARG A 109 12.39 43.47 40.01
N LYS A 110 11.25 43.95 40.54
CA LYS A 110 9.97 43.22 40.49
C LYS A 110 9.48 43.06 39.05
N ARG A 111 9.63 44.10 38.24
CA ARG A 111 9.30 44.08 36.81
C ARG A 111 10.18 43.11 36.03
N SER A 112 11.50 43.12 36.27
CA SER A 112 12.43 42.20 35.63
C SER A 112 12.12 40.73 35.95
N ALA A 113 11.75 40.42 37.21
CA ALA A 113 11.32 39.09 37.61
C ALA A 113 10.01 38.65 36.90
N ALA A 114 9.02 39.54 36.82
CA ALA A 114 7.75 39.26 36.15
C ALA A 114 7.92 39.06 34.63
N VAL A 115 8.80 39.82 33.99
CA VAL A 115 9.15 39.64 32.56
C VAL A 115 9.86 38.29 32.33
N LYS A 116 10.77 37.89 33.23
CA LYS A 116 11.43 36.58 33.14
C LYS A 116 10.43 35.44 33.28
N GLU A 117 9.45 35.56 34.17
CA GLU A 117 8.39 34.58 34.35
C GLU A 117 7.48 34.49 33.11
N LEU A 118 7.08 35.64 32.54
CA LEU A 118 6.30 35.70 31.31
C LEU A 118 7.04 35.03 30.14
N ARG A 119 8.34 35.27 30.01
CA ARG A 119 9.20 34.61 29.01
C ARG A 119 9.08 33.08 29.11
N THR A 120 9.23 32.53 30.31
CA THR A 120 9.11 31.08 30.54
C THR A 120 7.72 30.55 30.19
N MET A 121 6.65 31.27 30.53
CA MET A 121 5.27 30.87 30.18
C MET A 121 5.04 30.84 28.67
N VAL A 122 5.52 31.85 27.96
CA VAL A 122 5.41 31.94 26.49
C VAL A 122 6.27 30.88 25.79
N GLU A 123 7.47 30.58 26.29
CA GLU A 123 8.32 29.49 25.78
C GLU A 123 7.64 28.12 25.97
N ASN A 124 7.01 27.89 27.12
CA ASN A 124 6.25 26.67 27.38
C ASN A 124 5.02 26.55 26.48
N PHE A 125 4.26 27.63 26.29
CA PHE A 125 3.15 27.69 25.34
C PHE A 125 3.62 27.43 23.90
N SER A 126 4.74 28.04 23.51
CA SER A 126 5.36 27.85 22.21
C SER A 126 5.73 26.38 21.96
N LYS A 127 6.38 25.73 22.93
CA LYS A 127 6.73 24.30 22.86
C LYS A 127 5.48 23.41 22.76
N SER A 128 4.47 23.67 23.58
CA SER A 128 3.19 22.95 23.49
C SER A 128 2.51 23.15 22.14
N GLY A 129 2.57 24.36 21.57
CA GLY A 129 1.98 24.69 20.28
C GLY A 129 2.68 23.97 19.13
N THR A 130 4.01 23.89 19.16
CA THR A 130 4.77 23.08 18.20
C THR A 130 4.44 21.60 18.31
N ASN A 131 4.37 21.06 19.53
CA ASN A 131 3.98 19.65 19.73
C ASN A 131 2.55 19.37 19.25
N PHE A 132 1.62 20.32 19.45
CA PHE A 132 0.25 20.21 18.95
C PHE A 132 0.21 20.26 17.42
N HIS A 133 0.95 21.19 16.81
CA HIS A 133 1.09 21.30 15.36
C HIS A 133 1.70 20.03 14.75
N GLU A 134 2.74 19.44 15.35
CA GLU A 134 3.34 18.19 14.88
C GLU A 134 2.38 17.01 15.03
N MET A 135 1.68 16.91 16.17
CA MET A 135 0.67 15.89 16.41
C MET A 135 -0.45 15.97 15.37
N VAL A 136 -1.05 17.14 15.19
CA VAL A 136 -2.15 17.39 14.25
C VAL A 136 -1.69 17.32 12.79
N GLY A 137 -0.49 17.80 12.50
CA GLY A 137 0.17 17.72 11.19
C GLY A 137 0.47 16.29 10.75
N GLY A 138 0.86 15.42 11.69
CA GLY A 138 0.95 13.98 11.46
C GLY A 138 -0.38 13.37 11.02
N PHE A 139 -1.49 13.88 11.55
CA PHE A 139 -2.84 13.50 11.10
C PHE A 139 -3.30 14.22 9.84
N ARG A 140 -2.75 15.38 9.46
CA ARG A 140 -3.14 16.12 8.24
C ARG A 140 -2.94 15.33 6.96
N GLN A 141 -1.81 14.63 6.85
CA GLN A 141 -1.51 13.76 5.71
C GLN A 141 -2.41 12.52 5.69
N ILE A 142 -2.74 12.01 6.87
CA ILE A 142 -3.62 10.86 7.09
C ILE A 142 -5.06 11.24 6.74
N THR A 143 -5.65 12.26 7.36
CA THR A 143 -7.06 12.66 7.16
C THR A 143 -7.37 13.22 5.76
N LEU A 144 -6.43 13.92 5.09
CA LEU A 144 -6.69 14.50 3.76
C LEU A 144 -6.54 13.51 2.59
N SER A 145 -5.78 12.43 2.75
CA SER A 145 -5.63 11.39 1.72
C SER A 145 -6.48 10.14 2.00
N GLU A 146 -6.83 9.87 3.27
CA GLU A 146 -7.41 8.58 3.69
C GLU A 146 -8.94 8.60 3.88
N SER A 147 -9.58 9.77 4.03
CA SER A 147 -11.05 9.87 4.12
C SER A 147 -11.76 9.93 2.76
N SER A 148 -11.06 10.26 1.67
CA SER A 148 -11.64 10.36 0.32
C SER A 148 -11.74 9.01 -0.40
N LEU A 149 -11.01 7.99 0.08
CA LEU A 149 -10.95 6.67 -0.55
C LEU A 149 -11.97 5.69 0.04
N LEU A 150 -12.50 5.93 1.23
CA LEU A 150 -13.58 5.12 1.78
C LEU A 150 -14.87 5.43 1.01
N LEU A 151 -15.35 4.46 0.23
CA LEU A 151 -16.55 4.58 -0.57
C LEU A 151 -17.75 4.09 0.22
N SER A 152 -18.67 5.00 0.53
CA SER A 152 -19.97 4.66 1.08
C SER A 152 -20.97 4.33 -0.04
N GLU A 153 -22.10 3.70 0.30
CA GLU A 153 -23.17 3.40 -0.67
C GLU A 153 -23.65 4.62 -1.49
N PRO A 154 -23.75 5.83 -0.93
CA PRO A 154 -24.00 7.06 -1.71
C PRO A 154 -22.94 7.40 -2.75
N ASP A 155 -21.67 7.05 -2.50
CA ASP A 155 -20.55 7.44 -3.37
C ASP A 155 -20.46 6.55 -4.62
N LEU A 156 -20.83 5.28 -4.48
CA LEU A 156 -20.78 4.28 -5.53
C LEU A 156 -21.94 3.30 -5.37
N LYS A 157 -22.86 3.29 -6.34
CA LYS A 157 -24.02 2.40 -6.35
C LYS A 157 -23.99 1.48 -7.56
N ILE A 158 -24.11 0.17 -7.32
CA ILE A 158 -24.23 -0.83 -8.39
C ILE A 158 -25.58 -0.63 -9.10
N ILE A 159 -25.54 -0.64 -10.43
CA ILE A 159 -26.72 -0.39 -11.27
C ILE A 159 -27.45 -1.70 -11.56
N GLY A 160 -28.78 -1.68 -11.39
CA GLY A 160 -29.67 -2.82 -11.65
C GLY A 160 -30.06 -3.56 -10.37
N SER A 161 -31.30 -4.07 -10.33
CA SER A 161 -31.77 -4.95 -9.24
C SER A 161 -31.14 -6.34 -9.32
N GLU A 162 -30.79 -6.78 -10.52
CA GLU A 162 -29.89 -7.89 -10.82
C GLU A 162 -28.71 -7.31 -11.59
N PRO A 163 -27.59 -7.00 -10.90
CA PRO A 163 -26.48 -6.34 -11.54
C PRO A 163 -25.82 -7.25 -12.58
N ASP A 164 -25.52 -6.69 -13.74
CA ASP A 164 -24.74 -7.36 -14.78
C ASP A 164 -23.28 -7.49 -14.30
N ILE A 165 -23.00 -8.62 -13.64
CA ILE A 165 -21.69 -8.94 -13.05
C ILE A 165 -20.98 -9.90 -13.99
N THR A 166 -19.81 -9.48 -14.48
CA THR A 166 -18.89 -10.38 -15.16
C THR A 166 -17.81 -10.84 -14.18
N LYS A 167 -17.83 -12.13 -13.83
CA LYS A 167 -16.80 -12.74 -12.98
C LYS A 167 -15.53 -12.98 -13.79
N LEU A 168 -14.38 -12.62 -13.21
CA LEU A 168 -13.06 -12.85 -13.79
C LEU A 168 -12.31 -13.98 -13.08
N ALA A 169 -12.49 -14.12 -11.77
CA ALA A 169 -12.00 -15.26 -10.99
C ALA A 169 -13.13 -16.26 -10.67
N GLU A 170 -12.81 -17.56 -10.70
CA GLU A 170 -13.78 -18.65 -10.44
C GLU A 170 -14.36 -18.60 -9.02
N ASP A 171 -13.54 -18.18 -8.05
CA ASP A 171 -13.94 -18.03 -6.64
C ASP A 171 -14.77 -16.76 -6.37
N GLY A 172 -15.02 -15.95 -7.40
CA GLY A 172 -15.82 -14.72 -7.31
C GLY A 172 -15.12 -13.55 -6.62
N THR A 173 -13.83 -13.67 -6.28
CA THR A 173 -13.07 -12.60 -5.62
C THR A 173 -12.71 -11.45 -6.56
N LEU A 174 -12.77 -11.66 -7.88
CA LEU A 174 -12.45 -10.68 -8.90
C LEU A 174 -13.58 -10.63 -9.94
N TYR A 175 -14.21 -9.47 -10.10
CA TYR A 175 -15.30 -9.27 -11.05
C TYR A 175 -15.41 -7.79 -11.45
N TYR A 176 -16.08 -7.49 -12.56
CA TYR A 176 -16.45 -6.11 -12.88
C TYR A 176 -17.95 -5.96 -13.08
N THR A 177 -18.45 -4.75 -12.83
CA THR A 177 -19.86 -4.40 -13.04
C THR A 177 -20.04 -2.90 -13.26
N LYS A 178 -21.24 -2.50 -13.71
CA LYS A 178 -21.61 -1.10 -13.93
C LYS A 178 -22.07 -0.44 -12.64
N VAL A 179 -21.49 0.72 -12.37
CA VAL A 179 -21.79 1.51 -11.18
C VAL A 179 -22.07 2.95 -11.55
N SER A 180 -22.97 3.59 -10.82
CA SER A 180 -23.14 5.04 -10.81
C SER A 180 -22.30 5.62 -9.68
N TYR A 181 -21.55 6.68 -9.93
CA TYR A 181 -20.71 7.31 -8.92
C TYR A 181 -21.09 8.78 -8.68
N ALA A 182 -20.87 9.23 -7.45
CA ALA A 182 -21.03 10.62 -7.00
C ALA A 182 -19.78 11.09 -6.21
N VAL A 183 -18.60 10.60 -6.59
CA VAL A 183 -17.33 10.89 -5.91
C VAL A 183 -16.84 12.30 -6.27
N GLN A 184 -16.39 13.08 -5.29
CA GLN A 184 -15.86 14.42 -5.50
C GLN A 184 -14.63 14.40 -6.42
N GLY A 185 -14.67 15.18 -7.52
CA GLY A 185 -13.52 15.41 -8.41
C GLY A 185 -13.45 14.54 -9.68
N THR A 186 -14.29 13.50 -9.81
CA THR A 186 -14.33 12.65 -11.02
C THR A 186 -15.57 12.86 -11.91
N GLY A 187 -16.53 13.68 -11.46
CA GLY A 187 -17.81 13.93 -12.15
C GLY A 187 -18.94 13.04 -11.64
N SER A 188 -20.07 13.02 -12.32
CA SER A 188 -21.16 12.06 -12.08
C SER A 188 -21.41 11.29 -13.37
N GLY A 189 -21.57 9.97 -13.30
CA GLY A 189 -21.78 9.15 -14.48
C GLY A 189 -21.87 7.65 -14.18
N ILE A 190 -21.97 6.87 -15.26
CA ILE A 190 -22.01 5.39 -15.24
C ILE A 190 -20.71 4.86 -15.84
N ARG A 191 -20.08 3.89 -15.17
CA ARG A 191 -18.86 3.25 -15.67
C ARG A 191 -18.73 1.81 -15.20
N ASP A 192 -17.95 1.03 -15.93
CA ASP A 192 -17.50 -0.29 -15.47
C ASP A 192 -16.37 -0.10 -14.45
N VAL A 193 -16.49 -0.76 -13.30
CA VAL A 193 -15.44 -0.82 -12.28
C VAL A 193 -15.12 -2.26 -11.96
N LEU A 194 -13.86 -2.49 -11.62
CA LEU A 194 -13.35 -3.78 -11.18
C LEU A 194 -13.39 -3.82 -9.65
N PHE A 195 -13.92 -4.92 -9.12
CA PHE A 195 -13.95 -5.21 -7.69
C PHE A 195 -12.98 -6.34 -7.37
N GLU A 196 -12.19 -6.14 -6.32
CA GLU A 196 -11.44 -7.16 -5.63
C GLU A 196 -12.00 -7.34 -4.22
N THR A 197 -12.66 -8.47 -3.99
CA THR A 197 -13.32 -8.82 -2.73
C THR A 197 -12.49 -9.86 -1.99
N ARG A 198 -12.39 -9.71 -0.66
CA ARG A 198 -11.80 -10.74 0.20
C ARG A 198 -12.80 -11.82 0.58
N LEU A 199 -12.29 -13.03 0.77
CA LEU A 199 -13.07 -14.11 1.35
C LEU A 199 -13.35 -13.83 2.85
N PRO A 200 -14.52 -14.20 3.39
CA PRO A 200 -14.98 -13.81 4.74
C PRO A 200 -14.08 -14.22 5.92
N ASN A 201 -13.17 -15.18 5.71
CA ASN A 201 -12.33 -15.74 6.78
C ASN A 201 -11.03 -14.93 7.03
N ASP A 202 -10.76 -13.91 6.22
CA ASP A 202 -9.55 -13.10 6.35
C ASP A 202 -9.72 -12.05 7.47
N ARG A 203 -8.97 -12.21 8.56
CA ARG A 203 -8.95 -11.25 9.68
C ARG A 203 -8.03 -10.07 9.37
N PHE A 204 -8.47 -9.15 8.52
CA PHE A 204 -7.82 -7.85 8.34
C PHE A 204 -8.57 -6.77 9.10
N THR A 205 -7.83 -5.85 9.70
CA THR A 205 -8.40 -4.68 10.35
C THR A 205 -8.69 -3.59 9.33
N GLU A 206 -9.72 -2.77 9.57
CA GLU A 206 -10.03 -1.59 8.76
C GLU A 206 -8.81 -0.65 8.61
N LYS A 207 -7.93 -0.61 9.62
CA LYS A 207 -6.67 0.14 9.60
C LYS A 207 -5.70 -0.37 8.54
N GLU A 208 -5.57 -1.68 8.39
CA GLU A 208 -4.69 -2.29 7.38
C GLU A 208 -5.27 -2.10 5.96
N SER A 209 -6.59 -2.22 5.82
CA SER A 209 -7.33 -1.89 4.60
C SER A 209 -7.03 -0.48 4.12
N ARG A 210 -7.14 0.49 5.03
CA ARG A 210 -6.87 1.91 4.79
C ARG A 210 -5.43 2.17 4.38
N ALA A 211 -4.48 1.59 5.11
CA ALA A 211 -3.05 1.74 4.80
C ALA A 211 -2.68 1.19 3.42
N LEU A 212 -3.27 0.05 3.03
CA LEU A 212 -3.10 -0.53 1.70
C LEU A 212 -3.69 0.39 0.62
N ALA A 213 -4.95 0.82 0.78
CA ALA A 213 -5.63 1.69 -0.18
C ALA A 213 -4.90 3.03 -0.38
N SER A 214 -4.41 3.64 0.69
CA SER A 214 -3.63 4.90 0.64
C SER A 214 -2.36 4.75 -0.20
N LYS A 215 -1.62 3.65 -0.03
CA LYS A 215 -0.44 3.35 -0.88
C LYS A 215 -0.89 3.12 -2.32
N LEU A 216 -1.83 2.20 -2.54
CA LEU A 216 -2.26 1.75 -3.86
C LEU A 216 -2.95 2.84 -4.70
N HIS A 217 -3.54 3.87 -4.08
CA HIS A 217 -4.12 5.02 -4.79
C HIS A 217 -3.11 5.79 -5.64
N HIS A 218 -1.82 5.74 -5.30
CA HIS A 218 -0.76 6.35 -6.08
C HIS A 218 -0.41 5.55 -7.34
N ALA A 219 -0.94 4.34 -7.50
CA ALA A 219 -0.68 3.51 -8.65
C ALA A 219 -1.26 4.11 -9.94
N LEU A 220 -0.46 4.04 -11.00
CA LEU A 220 -0.84 4.54 -12.33
C LEU A 220 -1.10 3.37 -13.28
N PRO A 221 -2.05 3.49 -14.22
CA PRO A 221 -2.26 2.46 -15.25
C PRO A 221 -1.00 2.15 -16.08
N SER A 222 -0.11 3.14 -16.27
CA SER A 222 1.19 2.95 -16.96
C SER A 222 2.17 2.06 -16.18
N TRP A 223 1.89 1.79 -14.90
CA TRP A 223 2.62 0.83 -14.08
C TRP A 223 2.08 -0.58 -14.23
N ASN A 224 1.11 -0.80 -15.12
CA ASN A 224 0.38 -2.07 -15.25
C ASN A 224 -0.31 -2.46 -13.94
N ILE A 225 -0.81 -1.46 -13.21
CA ILE A 225 -1.63 -1.62 -12.00
C ILE A 225 -2.93 -0.83 -12.24
N PRO A 226 -4.11 -1.44 -12.06
CA PRO A 226 -5.37 -0.72 -12.21
C PRO A 226 -5.45 0.47 -11.25
N ARG A 227 -6.03 1.59 -11.71
CA ARG A 227 -6.17 2.79 -10.87
C ARG A 227 -7.20 2.53 -9.79
N LEU A 228 -6.81 2.67 -8.52
CA LEU A 228 -7.73 2.55 -7.39
C LEU A 228 -8.65 3.78 -7.32
N ILE A 229 -9.96 3.52 -7.30
CA ILE A 229 -11.00 4.52 -7.01
C ILE A 229 -11.12 4.70 -5.50
N GLY A 230 -11.19 3.59 -4.76
CA GLY A 230 -11.34 3.58 -3.32
C GLY A 230 -11.58 2.17 -2.78
N TYR A 231 -12.06 2.07 -1.56
CA TYR A 231 -12.34 0.80 -0.87
C TYR A 231 -13.63 0.87 -0.06
N ARG A 232 -14.24 -0.27 0.25
CA ARG A 232 -15.43 -0.39 1.12
C ARG A 232 -15.09 -1.06 2.46
N GLU A 233 -16.01 -1.01 3.43
CA GLU A 233 -15.80 -1.50 4.82
C GLU A 233 -15.35 -2.97 4.91
N ASN A 234 -15.74 -3.84 3.96
CA ASN A 234 -15.32 -5.25 3.89
C ASN A 234 -14.00 -5.49 3.12
N LEU A 235 -13.23 -4.42 2.86
CA LEU A 235 -12.04 -4.43 2.00
C LEU A 235 -12.33 -4.85 0.55
N ASP A 236 -13.50 -4.47 0.04
CA ASP A 236 -13.70 -4.47 -1.41
C ASP A 236 -12.88 -3.32 -1.98
N LEU A 237 -11.76 -3.63 -2.63
CA LEU A 237 -10.98 -2.65 -3.37
C LEU A 237 -11.69 -2.42 -4.70
N VAL A 238 -11.91 -1.15 -5.04
CA VAL A 238 -12.63 -0.75 -6.25
C VAL A 238 -11.68 -0.01 -7.17
N PHE A 239 -11.51 -0.54 -8.37
CA PHE A 239 -10.60 -0.02 -9.37
C PHE A 239 -11.34 0.41 -10.64
N ASP A 240 -10.72 1.32 -11.39
CA ASP A 240 -11.09 1.56 -12.77
C ASP A 240 -10.90 0.28 -13.59
N ARG A 241 -11.89 -0.07 -14.42
CA ARG A 241 -11.70 -1.13 -15.41
C ARG A 241 -10.63 -0.69 -16.43
N PRO A 242 -9.52 -1.42 -16.57
CA PRO A 242 -8.52 -1.10 -17.58
C PRO A 242 -9.06 -1.39 -18.99
N ASN A 243 -8.73 -0.53 -19.96
CA ASN A 243 -9.09 -0.65 -21.38
C ASN A 243 -10.55 -1.14 -21.61
N PRO A 244 -11.57 -0.34 -21.24
CA PRO A 244 -12.98 -0.76 -21.26
C PRO A 244 -13.51 -1.14 -22.67
N SER A 245 -12.80 -0.77 -23.73
CA SER A 245 -13.12 -1.16 -25.11
C SER A 245 -12.59 -2.54 -25.53
N LYS A 246 -11.83 -3.22 -24.67
CA LYS A 246 -11.22 -4.53 -24.95
C LYS A 246 -11.80 -5.62 -24.05
N GLU A 247 -11.71 -6.87 -24.52
CA GLU A 247 -11.97 -8.03 -23.66
C GLU A 247 -10.95 -8.07 -22.53
N ILE A 248 -11.37 -8.56 -21.36
CA ILE A 248 -10.52 -8.72 -20.19
C ILE A 248 -10.78 -10.08 -19.56
N LYS A 249 -9.71 -10.82 -19.29
CA LYS A 249 -9.73 -12.11 -18.58
C LYS A 249 -8.50 -12.23 -17.70
N THR A 250 -8.51 -13.18 -16.77
CA THR A 250 -7.28 -13.60 -16.08
C THR A 250 -6.38 -14.37 -17.06
N LEU A 251 -5.07 -14.32 -16.86
CA LEU A 251 -4.11 -15.06 -17.68
C LEU A 251 -4.37 -16.57 -17.61
N SER A 252 -4.75 -17.07 -16.42
CA SER A 252 -5.21 -18.46 -16.21
C SER A 252 -6.30 -18.85 -17.20
N ARG A 253 -7.32 -18.00 -17.36
CA ARG A 253 -8.42 -18.22 -18.31
C ARG A 253 -7.97 -18.08 -19.77
N ILE A 254 -7.04 -17.18 -20.07
CA ILE A 254 -6.48 -17.04 -21.41
C ILE A 254 -5.74 -18.29 -21.85
N TYR A 255 -4.96 -18.94 -20.97
CA TYR A 255 -4.29 -20.20 -21.32
C TYR A 255 -5.28 -21.30 -21.72
N THR A 256 -6.49 -21.30 -21.16
CA THR A 256 -7.55 -22.25 -21.52
C THR A 256 -8.29 -21.86 -22.80
N ASP A 257 -8.66 -20.59 -22.94
CA ASP A 257 -9.50 -20.12 -24.05
C ASP A 257 -8.71 -19.88 -25.35
N ILE A 258 -7.42 -19.51 -25.26
CA ILE A 258 -6.54 -19.18 -26.38
C ILE A 258 -5.45 -20.25 -26.48
N THR A 259 -5.76 -21.32 -27.20
CA THR A 259 -4.87 -22.48 -27.35
C THR A 259 -3.71 -22.25 -28.31
N THR A 260 -3.79 -21.23 -29.18
CA THR A 260 -2.70 -20.88 -30.09
C THR A 260 -1.68 -20.02 -29.38
N GLU A 261 -0.43 -20.49 -29.34
CA GLU A 261 0.69 -19.74 -28.78
C GLU A 261 0.86 -18.38 -29.50
N PRO A 262 0.81 -17.24 -28.78
CA PRO A 262 1.08 -15.93 -29.33
C PRO A 262 2.55 -15.78 -29.74
N SER A 263 2.79 -14.80 -30.60
CA SER A 263 4.15 -14.41 -30.98
C SER A 263 5.02 -14.11 -29.74
N LEU A 264 6.32 -14.41 -29.84
CA LEU A 264 7.28 -14.10 -28.79
C LEU A 264 7.22 -12.62 -28.36
N ASN A 265 6.98 -11.70 -29.29
CA ASN A 265 6.83 -10.26 -28.99
C ASN A 265 5.70 -9.95 -28.01
N ILE A 266 4.55 -10.62 -28.14
CA ILE A 266 3.45 -10.45 -27.20
C ILE A 266 3.85 -11.02 -25.85
N ARG A 267 4.46 -12.21 -25.83
CA ARG A 267 4.88 -12.90 -24.61
C ARG A 267 5.95 -12.11 -23.84
N LEU A 268 6.93 -11.53 -24.54
CA LEU A 268 7.95 -10.64 -23.98
C LEU A 268 7.35 -9.37 -23.41
N ARG A 269 6.40 -8.75 -24.11
CA ARG A 269 5.69 -7.56 -23.63
C ARG A 269 4.93 -7.83 -22.33
N LEU A 270 4.21 -8.95 -22.25
CA LEU A 270 3.51 -9.34 -21.03
C LEU A 270 4.48 -9.57 -19.86
N CYS A 271 5.65 -10.17 -20.12
CA CYS A 271 6.70 -10.32 -19.10
C CYS A 271 7.23 -8.97 -18.61
N TYR A 272 7.51 -8.05 -19.54
CA TYR A 272 7.95 -6.69 -19.23
C TYR A 272 6.91 -5.93 -18.41
N GLU A 273 5.64 -6.04 -18.80
CA GLU A 273 4.52 -5.38 -18.13
C GLU A 273 4.35 -5.89 -16.70
N LEU A 274 4.45 -7.21 -16.50
CA LEU A 274 4.43 -7.83 -15.18
C LEU A 274 5.63 -7.40 -14.32
N ALA A 275 6.85 -7.43 -14.87
CA ALA A 275 8.05 -6.98 -14.16
C ALA A 275 7.93 -5.50 -13.75
N THR A 276 7.32 -4.67 -14.62
CA THR A 276 6.98 -3.28 -14.31
C THR A 276 6.04 -3.20 -13.11
N ALA A 277 4.91 -3.92 -13.12
CA ALA A 277 3.97 -3.90 -12.00
C ALA A 277 4.64 -4.32 -10.68
N VAL A 278 5.46 -5.38 -10.69
CA VAL A 278 6.19 -5.85 -9.51
C VAL A 278 7.19 -4.81 -9.01
N LEU A 279 7.97 -4.19 -9.89
CA LEU A 279 8.89 -3.11 -9.51
C LEU A 279 8.15 -1.93 -8.86
N GLN A 280 7.05 -1.50 -9.49
CA GLN A 280 6.28 -0.35 -9.03
C GLN A 280 5.59 -0.65 -7.68
N THR A 281 5.23 -1.91 -7.45
CA THR A 281 4.77 -2.41 -6.14
C THR A 281 5.83 -2.21 -5.06
N HIS A 282 7.08 -2.56 -5.34
CA HIS A 282 8.14 -2.57 -4.33
C HIS A 282 8.71 -1.18 -4.05
N THR A 283 8.95 -0.38 -5.10
CA THR A 283 9.75 0.86 -5.00
C THR A 283 8.87 2.10 -4.71
N PRO A 284 8.01 2.58 -5.64
CA PRO A 284 7.11 3.70 -5.36
C PRO A 284 6.05 3.39 -4.30
N LEU A 285 5.41 2.21 -4.36
CA LEU A 285 4.30 1.90 -3.46
C LEU A 285 4.76 1.39 -2.08
N GLY A 286 5.98 0.85 -1.98
CA GLY A 286 6.52 0.30 -0.73
C GLY A 286 5.67 -0.86 -0.19
N LEU A 287 5.17 -1.72 -1.07
CA LEU A 287 4.33 -2.88 -0.79
C LEU A 287 5.04 -4.18 -1.16
N VAL A 288 4.56 -5.30 -0.61
CA VAL A 288 4.73 -6.65 -1.18
C VAL A 288 3.38 -7.19 -1.60
N HIS A 289 3.29 -7.83 -2.77
CA HIS A 289 2.03 -8.25 -3.38
C HIS A 289 1.49 -9.55 -2.77
N LYS A 290 2.37 -10.52 -2.53
CA LYS A 290 2.09 -11.83 -1.90
C LYS A 290 1.24 -12.81 -2.70
N ASN A 291 0.72 -12.41 -3.86
CA ASN A 291 -0.25 -13.20 -4.60
C ASN A 291 -0.06 -13.16 -6.13
N ILE A 292 1.18 -13.00 -6.61
CA ILE A 292 1.44 -12.98 -8.06
C ILE A 292 1.28 -14.40 -8.62
N ARG A 293 0.29 -14.60 -9.50
CA ARG A 293 0.00 -15.85 -10.22
C ARG A 293 -0.99 -15.58 -11.37
N PRO A 294 -1.15 -16.47 -12.36
CA PRO A 294 -2.03 -16.25 -13.52
C PRO A 294 -3.48 -15.88 -13.20
N ASP A 295 -4.05 -16.37 -12.08
CA ASP A 295 -5.42 -15.98 -11.67
C ASP A 295 -5.55 -14.51 -11.27
N ASN A 296 -4.43 -13.85 -10.93
CA ASN A 296 -4.35 -12.46 -10.49
C ASN A 296 -3.61 -11.57 -11.51
N LEU A 297 -3.43 -12.07 -12.74
CA LEU A 297 -2.90 -11.29 -13.86
C LEU A 297 -4.05 -11.04 -14.82
N LEU A 298 -4.55 -9.82 -14.85
CA LEU A 298 -5.58 -9.41 -15.79
C LEU A 298 -4.93 -9.07 -17.13
N VAL A 299 -5.49 -9.59 -18.20
CA VAL A 299 -5.01 -9.31 -19.55
C VAL A 299 -6.18 -8.72 -20.32
N THR A 300 -6.00 -7.48 -20.76
CA THR A 300 -6.89 -6.86 -21.74
C THR A 300 -6.38 -7.21 -23.12
N TYR A 301 -7.23 -7.73 -23.99
CA TYR A 301 -6.75 -8.27 -25.27
C TYR A 301 -7.71 -8.08 -26.45
N SER A 302 -7.16 -8.33 -27.62
CA SER A 302 -7.87 -8.57 -28.86
C SER A 302 -7.28 -9.83 -29.49
N ALA A 303 -8.13 -10.69 -30.02
CA ALA A 303 -7.74 -11.95 -30.63
C ALA A 303 -8.28 -12.05 -32.06
N ASP A 304 -7.52 -12.68 -32.93
CA ASP A 304 -7.93 -13.03 -34.29
C ASP A 304 -7.47 -14.47 -34.58
N GLY A 305 -8.33 -15.25 -35.24
CA GLY A 305 -8.04 -16.66 -35.55
C GLY A 305 -7.67 -17.53 -34.34
N GLY A 306 -8.10 -17.16 -33.13
CA GLY A 306 -7.76 -17.88 -31.90
C GLY A 306 -6.35 -17.64 -31.36
N SER A 307 -5.65 -16.60 -31.82
CA SER A 307 -4.37 -16.13 -31.26
C SER A 307 -4.48 -14.66 -30.81
N LEU A 308 -3.70 -14.28 -29.80
CA LEU A 308 -3.63 -12.89 -29.34
C LEU A 308 -2.94 -12.03 -30.40
N THR A 309 -3.58 -10.92 -30.79
CA THR A 309 -2.97 -9.92 -31.69
C THR A 309 -2.50 -8.69 -30.92
N GLN A 310 -3.21 -8.34 -29.85
CA GLN A 310 -2.82 -7.30 -28.91
C GLN A 310 -3.18 -7.76 -27.50
N ALA A 311 -2.26 -7.57 -26.55
CA ALA A 311 -2.48 -7.87 -25.15
C ALA A 311 -1.75 -6.85 -24.28
N THR A 312 -2.36 -6.49 -23.15
CA THR A 312 -1.77 -5.67 -22.10
C THR A 312 -2.14 -6.25 -20.76
N LEU A 313 -1.14 -6.49 -19.92
CA LEU A 313 -1.25 -7.09 -18.61
C LEU A 313 -1.41 -6.04 -17.52
N PHE A 314 -2.21 -6.35 -16.50
CA PHE A 314 -2.39 -5.59 -15.28
C PHE A 314 -2.31 -6.54 -14.08
N LEU A 315 -1.54 -6.16 -13.06
CA LEU A 315 -1.46 -6.89 -11.80
C LEU A 315 -2.70 -6.57 -10.94
N SER A 316 -3.46 -7.61 -10.61
CA SER A 316 -4.60 -7.59 -9.70
C SER A 316 -4.31 -8.50 -8.50
N GLY A 317 -5.27 -8.69 -7.61
CA GLY A 317 -5.09 -9.59 -6.46
C GLY A 317 -4.46 -8.90 -5.24
N TRP A 318 -4.65 -7.59 -5.13
CA TRP A 318 -4.09 -6.70 -4.12
C TRP A 318 -4.62 -6.98 -2.72
N GLN A 319 -5.69 -7.74 -2.61
CA GLN A 319 -6.25 -8.09 -1.33
C GLN A 319 -5.24 -8.78 -0.40
N HIS A 320 -4.17 -9.43 -0.86
CA HIS A 320 -3.18 -10.00 0.08
C HIS A 320 -1.96 -9.11 0.35
N ALA A 321 -1.87 -7.96 -0.33
CA ALA A 321 -0.73 -7.07 -0.28
C ALA A 321 -0.61 -6.37 1.09
N ARG A 322 0.61 -5.94 1.41
CA ARG A 322 0.92 -5.24 2.67
C ARG A 322 2.10 -4.30 2.51
N GLY A 323 2.19 -3.30 3.39
CA GLY A 323 3.34 -2.42 3.50
C GLY A 323 4.62 -3.15 3.94
N LEU A 324 5.77 -2.74 3.38
CA LEU A 324 7.10 -3.20 3.81
C LEU A 324 7.42 -2.80 5.26
N ASP A 325 6.76 -1.78 5.76
CA ASP A 325 6.78 -1.24 7.12
C ASP A 325 5.81 -1.94 8.10
N GLY A 326 4.95 -2.84 7.60
CA GLY A 326 3.92 -3.50 8.40
C GLY A 326 4.44 -4.64 9.29
N HIS A 327 3.81 -4.83 10.46
CA HIS A 327 4.10 -5.94 11.38
C HIS A 327 3.63 -7.31 10.87
N ALA A 328 4.00 -8.37 11.63
CA ALA A 328 3.91 -9.81 11.39
C ALA A 328 3.03 -10.29 10.21
N THR A 329 3.63 -11.06 9.29
CA THR A 329 2.86 -11.78 8.27
C THR A 329 2.22 -13.03 8.88
N ASN A 330 0.99 -13.38 8.49
CA ASN A 330 0.48 -14.73 8.73
C ASN A 330 1.51 -15.74 8.19
N MET A 331 2.02 -16.58 9.07
CA MET A 331 3.01 -17.61 8.74
C MET A 331 2.33 -18.87 8.18
N ILE A 332 1.08 -18.76 7.74
CA ILE A 332 0.37 -19.83 7.06
C ILE A 332 0.78 -19.74 5.58
N GLY A 333 1.42 -20.79 5.07
CA GLY A 333 1.69 -20.96 3.64
C GLY A 333 0.43 -21.41 2.92
N GLU A 334 0.49 -21.44 1.60
CA GLU A 334 -0.61 -21.98 0.79
C GLU A 334 -0.55 -23.50 0.74
N SER A 335 -1.72 -24.14 0.89
CA SER A 335 -1.84 -25.61 0.87
C SER A 335 -2.38 -26.14 -0.45
N ILE A 336 -2.99 -25.29 -1.27
CA ILE A 336 -3.50 -25.68 -2.58
C ILE A 336 -2.35 -25.69 -3.60
N ALA A 337 -2.06 -26.85 -4.19
CA ALA A 337 -0.94 -27.05 -5.13
C ALA A 337 -0.89 -25.99 -6.24
N ARG A 338 -2.03 -25.73 -6.93
CA ARG A 338 -2.12 -24.70 -7.98
C ARG A 338 -1.81 -23.27 -7.54
N LYS A 339 -1.76 -22.98 -6.24
CA LYS A 339 -1.38 -21.66 -5.71
C LYS A 339 0.01 -21.72 -5.04
N ALA A 340 0.36 -22.84 -4.42
CA ALA A 340 1.61 -23.05 -3.72
C ALA A 340 2.83 -22.99 -4.64
N ILE A 341 2.72 -23.45 -5.90
CA ILE A 341 3.84 -23.45 -6.85
C ILE A 341 4.43 -22.06 -7.13
N TYR A 342 3.62 -21.02 -7.00
CA TYR A 342 4.03 -19.61 -7.14
C TYR A 342 4.64 -19.04 -5.87
N GLN A 343 4.61 -19.76 -4.74
CA GLN A 343 5.23 -19.32 -3.49
C GLN A 343 6.65 -19.84 -3.38
N HIS A 344 7.57 -18.96 -2.96
CA HIS A 344 8.95 -19.34 -2.69
C HIS A 344 9.03 -20.46 -1.63
N PRO A 345 10.01 -21.38 -1.70
CA PRO A 345 10.18 -22.47 -0.75
C PRO A 345 10.14 -22.06 0.74
N HIS A 346 10.76 -20.94 1.11
CA HIS A 346 10.70 -20.38 2.48
C HIS A 346 9.29 -20.03 3.01
N ARG A 347 8.28 -19.99 2.13
CA ARG A 347 6.90 -19.61 2.44
C ARG A 347 5.91 -20.77 2.37
N GLN A 348 6.31 -21.90 1.79
CA GLN A 348 5.46 -23.09 1.75
C GLN A 348 5.52 -23.82 3.10
N THR A 349 4.38 -24.35 3.53
CA THR A 349 4.28 -25.12 4.78
C THR A 349 4.87 -26.51 4.55
N ARG A 350 5.89 -26.87 5.33
CA ARG A 350 6.41 -28.24 5.36
C ARG A 350 5.74 -29.01 6.49
N ASP A 351 5.10 -30.14 6.19
CA ASP A 351 4.52 -31.06 7.19
C ASP A 351 3.59 -30.37 8.21
N GLY A 352 2.75 -29.43 7.74
CA GLY A 352 1.83 -28.67 8.60
C GLY A 352 2.49 -27.65 9.53
N LYS A 353 3.80 -27.38 9.38
CA LYS A 353 4.50 -26.34 10.13
C LYS A 353 4.34 -24.97 9.46
N PRO A 354 4.15 -23.89 10.24
CA PRO A 354 4.12 -22.53 9.69
C PRO A 354 5.39 -22.22 8.90
N ALA A 355 5.25 -21.34 7.90
CA ALA A 355 6.36 -20.78 7.13
C ALA A 355 7.49 -20.32 8.07
N THR A 356 8.74 -20.51 7.64
CA THR A 356 9.91 -20.26 8.48
C THR A 356 10.29 -18.78 8.53
N ASN A 357 9.93 -18.02 7.49
CA ASN A 357 10.41 -16.64 7.29
C ASN A 357 9.26 -15.64 7.06
N GLN A 358 9.43 -14.41 7.56
CA GLN A 358 8.51 -13.30 7.23
C GLN A 358 8.54 -13.01 5.73
N TYR A 359 7.43 -12.50 5.18
CA TYR A 359 7.35 -12.25 3.74
C TYR A 359 8.21 -11.05 3.32
N CYS A 360 9.04 -11.19 2.28
CA CYS A 360 9.89 -10.12 1.74
C CYS A 360 9.69 -9.98 0.22
N ILE A 361 10.33 -8.97 -0.39
CA ILE A 361 10.24 -8.72 -1.84
C ILE A 361 10.78 -9.90 -2.67
N GLY A 362 11.75 -10.67 -2.15
CA GLY A 362 12.29 -11.85 -2.84
C GLY A 362 11.24 -12.93 -3.08
N HIS A 363 10.20 -13.01 -2.26
CA HIS A 363 9.11 -13.95 -2.49
C HIS A 363 8.21 -13.53 -3.68
N ASP A 364 7.99 -12.23 -3.88
CA ASP A 364 7.29 -11.74 -5.09
C ASP A 364 8.15 -11.96 -6.34
N ILE A 365 9.49 -11.78 -6.23
CA ILE A 365 10.43 -12.03 -7.33
C ILE A 365 10.44 -13.51 -7.74
N TYR A 366 10.34 -14.43 -6.78
CA TYR A 366 10.16 -15.85 -7.10
C TYR A 366 8.89 -16.08 -7.91
N SER A 367 7.75 -15.55 -7.47
CA SER A 367 6.47 -15.67 -8.18
C SER A 367 6.56 -15.07 -9.60
N LEU A 368 7.23 -13.93 -9.75
CA LEU A 368 7.56 -13.34 -11.06
C LEU A 368 8.34 -14.32 -11.94
N GLY A 369 9.33 -15.03 -11.40
CA GLY A 369 10.09 -16.05 -12.12
C GLY A 369 9.23 -17.18 -12.66
N VAL A 370 8.29 -17.68 -11.85
CA VAL A 370 7.32 -18.72 -12.28
C VAL A 370 6.42 -18.19 -13.39
N CYS A 371 5.88 -16.97 -13.27
CA CYS A 371 5.04 -16.39 -14.30
C CYS A 371 5.80 -16.05 -15.60
N ILE A 372 7.06 -15.61 -15.51
CA ILE A 372 7.92 -15.40 -16.69
C ILE A 372 8.13 -16.73 -17.42
N LEU A 373 8.38 -17.83 -16.69
CA LEU A 373 8.50 -19.15 -17.27
C LEU A 373 7.24 -19.50 -18.09
N GLU A 374 6.06 -19.40 -17.48
CA GLU A 374 4.79 -19.71 -18.16
C GLU A 374 4.51 -18.80 -19.35
N LEU A 375 4.76 -17.48 -19.23
CA LEU A 375 4.57 -16.54 -20.33
C LEU A 375 5.53 -16.82 -21.49
N LEU A 376 6.78 -17.19 -21.21
CA LEU A 376 7.80 -17.47 -22.23
C LEU A 376 7.72 -18.87 -22.82
N THR A 377 7.04 -19.81 -22.18
CA THR A 377 6.69 -21.10 -22.78
C THR A 377 5.26 -21.11 -23.34
N TRP A 378 4.43 -20.16 -22.95
CA TRP A 378 2.97 -20.18 -23.15
C TRP A 378 2.31 -21.48 -22.67
N GLU A 379 2.85 -22.06 -21.60
CA GLU A 379 2.38 -23.32 -21.02
C GLU A 379 2.24 -23.12 -19.50
N PRO A 380 1.01 -23.19 -18.94
CA PRO A 380 0.84 -23.13 -17.49
C PRO A 380 1.48 -24.36 -16.85
N ILE A 381 2.23 -24.16 -15.76
CA ILE A 381 2.88 -25.28 -15.07
C ILE A 381 1.84 -26.17 -14.40
N ILE A 382 0.76 -25.56 -13.91
CA ILE A 382 -0.37 -26.22 -13.27
C ILE A 382 -1.67 -25.54 -13.70
N ARG A 383 -2.70 -26.34 -13.99
CA ARG A 383 -4.03 -25.85 -14.38
C ARG A 383 -5.12 -26.62 -13.65
N ASN A 384 -6.31 -26.04 -13.57
CA ASN A 384 -7.50 -26.71 -13.08
C ASN A 384 -8.05 -27.62 -14.19
N GLY A 385 -7.93 -28.94 -14.01
CA GLY A 385 -8.49 -29.96 -14.91
C GLY A 385 -9.80 -30.54 -14.39
N ASP A 386 -10.43 -31.42 -15.17
CA ASP A 386 -11.73 -32.00 -14.84
C ASP A 386 -11.67 -32.89 -13.58
N GLU A 387 -10.51 -33.52 -13.32
CA GLU A 387 -10.25 -34.40 -12.18
C GLU A 387 -9.42 -33.72 -11.07
N GLY A 388 -9.23 -32.40 -11.15
CA GLY A 388 -8.45 -31.61 -10.19
C GLY A 388 -7.22 -30.95 -10.82
N ASP A 389 -6.27 -30.56 -9.97
CA ASP A 389 -5.06 -29.86 -10.41
C ASP A 389 -4.19 -30.78 -11.31
N GLU A 390 -3.88 -30.31 -12.52
CA GLU A 390 -3.05 -31.01 -13.51
C GLU A 390 -1.71 -30.31 -13.73
N LEU A 391 -0.60 -31.03 -13.53
CA LEU A 391 0.73 -30.55 -13.84
C LEU A 391 1.06 -30.71 -15.33
N SER A 392 1.77 -29.72 -15.89
CA SER A 392 2.30 -29.75 -17.25
C SER A 392 3.16 -30.99 -17.50
N LEU A 393 3.22 -31.42 -18.77
CA LEU A 393 4.05 -32.54 -19.17
C LEU A 393 5.54 -32.23 -18.90
N ALA A 394 5.95 -31.00 -19.21
CA ALA A 394 7.31 -30.51 -18.97
C ALA A 394 7.70 -30.64 -17.50
N PHE A 395 6.80 -30.27 -16.57
CA PHE A 395 7.06 -30.40 -15.14
C PHE A 395 7.22 -31.86 -14.72
N ARG A 396 6.26 -32.72 -15.08
CA ARG A 396 6.29 -34.14 -14.69
C ARG A 396 7.52 -34.86 -15.23
N GLN A 397 7.88 -34.63 -16.50
CA GLN A 397 9.07 -35.21 -17.11
C GLN A 397 10.35 -34.71 -16.43
N THR A 398 10.49 -33.40 -16.25
CA THR A 398 11.68 -32.82 -15.61
C THR A 398 11.84 -33.28 -14.16
N PHE A 399 10.73 -33.38 -13.42
CA PHE A 399 10.72 -33.89 -12.04
C PHE A 399 11.23 -35.34 -11.98
N ASN A 400 10.79 -36.18 -12.92
CA ASN A 400 11.26 -37.57 -13.05
C ASN A 400 12.72 -37.65 -13.48
N ASP A 401 13.16 -36.83 -14.44
CA ASP A 401 14.54 -36.82 -14.95
C ASP A 401 15.55 -36.38 -13.87
N LEU A 402 15.11 -35.55 -12.91
CA LEU A 402 15.88 -35.17 -11.73
C LEU A 402 15.91 -36.27 -10.64
N GLY A 403 15.15 -37.35 -10.82
CA GLY A 403 15.09 -38.49 -9.90
C GLY A 403 14.27 -38.25 -8.64
N PHE A 404 13.46 -37.19 -8.58
CA PHE A 404 12.67 -36.86 -7.39
C PHE A 404 11.48 -37.80 -7.15
N ASN A 405 11.04 -38.52 -8.19
CA ASN A 405 10.00 -39.55 -8.06
C ASN A 405 10.38 -40.70 -7.12
N ALA A 406 11.67 -40.96 -6.90
CA ALA A 406 12.15 -41.98 -5.97
C ALA A 406 11.86 -41.64 -4.50
N ASN A 407 11.59 -40.36 -4.19
CA ASN A 407 11.27 -39.88 -2.84
C ASN A 407 9.77 -39.90 -2.55
N LEU A 408 8.93 -40.25 -3.54
CA LEU A 408 7.48 -40.30 -3.36
C LEU A 408 7.08 -41.52 -2.51
N PRO A 409 6.05 -41.41 -1.64
CA PRO A 409 5.54 -42.54 -0.88
C PRO A 409 5.10 -43.69 -1.80
N GLU A 410 5.44 -44.94 -1.43
CA GLU A 410 5.02 -46.14 -2.18
C GLU A 410 3.49 -46.35 -2.14
N GLU A 411 2.83 -45.98 -1.04
CA GLU A 411 1.38 -45.94 -0.94
C GLU A 411 0.86 -44.55 -1.32
N ARG A 412 0.03 -44.48 -2.36
CA ARG A 412 -0.76 -43.28 -2.64
C ARG A 412 -1.77 -43.13 -1.51
N ASP A 413 -1.51 -42.19 -0.61
CA ASP A 413 -2.56 -41.68 0.27
C ASP A 413 -3.64 -40.96 -0.56
N ALA A 414 -4.66 -40.40 0.09
CA ALA A 414 -5.77 -39.74 -0.61
C ALA A 414 -5.36 -38.47 -1.41
N ARG A 415 -4.06 -38.13 -1.50
CA ARG A 415 -3.54 -36.98 -2.24
C ARG A 415 -3.52 -37.24 -3.74
N SER A 416 -3.83 -36.20 -4.50
CA SER A 416 -3.68 -36.14 -5.95
C SER A 416 -2.22 -36.21 -6.40
N GLU A 417 -1.99 -36.52 -7.68
CA GLU A 417 -0.64 -36.48 -8.28
C GLU A 417 -0.01 -35.09 -8.11
N ALA A 418 -0.76 -34.02 -8.37
CA ALA A 418 -0.26 -32.66 -8.21
C ALA A 418 0.20 -32.35 -6.77
N GLU A 419 -0.58 -32.76 -5.76
CA GLU A 419 -0.21 -32.60 -4.34
C GLU A 419 1.04 -33.40 -3.95
N LEU A 420 1.22 -34.60 -4.52
CA LEU A 420 2.41 -35.41 -4.27
C LEU A 420 3.66 -34.78 -4.88
N LEU A 421 3.60 -34.37 -6.15
CA LEU A 421 4.73 -33.81 -6.89
C LEU A 421 5.09 -32.39 -6.46
N THR A 422 4.17 -31.69 -5.77
CA THR A 422 4.40 -30.34 -5.24
C THR A 422 4.65 -30.30 -3.73
N ALA A 423 4.75 -31.46 -3.07
CA ALA A 423 4.92 -31.54 -1.62
C ALA A 423 6.28 -30.98 -1.14
N ASP A 424 7.37 -31.25 -1.85
CA ASP A 424 8.69 -30.69 -1.53
C ASP A 424 8.98 -29.45 -2.38
N SER A 425 8.85 -28.28 -1.73
CA SER A 425 9.11 -26.98 -2.34
C SER A 425 10.50 -26.82 -2.98
N LYS A 426 11.54 -27.50 -2.48
CA LYS A 426 12.90 -27.43 -3.05
C LYS A 426 13.00 -28.25 -4.33
N GLU A 427 12.37 -29.42 -4.37
CA GLU A 427 12.27 -30.24 -5.58
C GLU A 427 11.46 -29.51 -6.65
N VAL A 428 10.36 -28.84 -6.25
CA VAL A 428 9.58 -27.96 -7.13
C VAL A 428 10.46 -26.84 -7.71
N GLN A 429 11.17 -26.09 -6.86
CA GLN A 429 12.05 -25.00 -7.30
C GLN A 429 13.15 -25.53 -8.26
N ALA A 430 13.79 -26.65 -7.93
CA ALA A 430 14.81 -27.27 -8.78
C ALA A 430 14.25 -27.68 -10.15
N THR A 431 13.04 -28.23 -10.16
CA THR A 431 12.32 -28.59 -11.39
C THR A 431 12.04 -27.36 -12.23
N LEU A 432 11.45 -26.30 -11.66
CA LEU A 432 11.17 -25.03 -12.37
C LEU A 432 12.43 -24.37 -12.93
N VAL A 433 13.54 -24.41 -12.18
CA VAL A 433 14.85 -23.92 -12.64
C VAL A 433 15.32 -24.72 -13.85
N GLN A 434 15.17 -26.05 -13.83
CA GLN A 434 15.60 -26.89 -14.93
C GLN A 434 14.74 -26.68 -16.18
N ILE A 435 13.41 -26.57 -16.04
CA ILE A 435 12.51 -26.21 -17.14
C ILE A 435 12.89 -24.84 -17.71
N SER A 436 13.20 -23.85 -16.85
CA SER A 436 13.60 -22.52 -17.29
C SER A 436 14.86 -22.56 -18.15
N LYS A 437 15.88 -23.32 -17.74
CA LYS A 437 17.12 -23.48 -18.52
C LYS A 437 16.88 -24.14 -19.88
N THR A 438 16.02 -25.14 -19.94
CA THR A 438 15.80 -25.92 -21.16
C THR A 438 14.79 -25.26 -22.08
N LEU A 439 13.55 -25.08 -21.64
CA LEU A 439 12.44 -24.62 -22.49
C LEU A 439 12.53 -23.14 -22.81
N ILE A 440 12.82 -22.26 -21.84
CA ILE A 440 12.99 -20.83 -22.16
C ILE A 440 14.22 -20.64 -23.03
N GLY A 441 15.33 -21.35 -22.74
CA GLY A 441 16.53 -21.30 -23.57
C GLY A 441 16.23 -21.62 -25.04
N GLN A 442 15.43 -22.66 -25.28
CA GLN A 442 15.00 -23.05 -26.63
C GLN A 442 13.96 -22.10 -27.26
N ARG A 443 13.01 -21.57 -26.49
CA ARG A 443 11.86 -20.80 -27.01
C ARG A 443 12.06 -19.29 -27.07
N ALA A 444 12.96 -18.76 -26.25
CA ALA A 444 13.13 -17.33 -26.00
C ALA A 444 14.61 -16.92 -25.85
N GLY A 445 15.54 -17.88 -25.75
CA GLY A 445 16.98 -17.63 -25.71
C GLY A 445 17.57 -17.58 -24.30
N ASP A 446 18.90 -17.74 -24.24
CA ASP A 446 19.63 -18.00 -23.00
C ASP A 446 19.52 -16.86 -21.98
N LYS A 447 19.54 -15.60 -22.42
CA LYS A 447 19.45 -14.45 -21.51
C LYS A 447 18.14 -14.41 -20.71
N LEU A 448 17.02 -14.79 -21.34
CA LEU A 448 15.73 -14.83 -20.68
C LEU A 448 15.60 -16.06 -19.78
N ALA A 449 16.22 -17.17 -20.16
CA ALA A 449 16.35 -18.34 -19.29
C ALA A 449 17.15 -18.01 -18.03
N GLU A 450 18.29 -17.33 -18.16
CA GLU A 450 19.11 -16.84 -17.05
C GLU A 450 18.33 -15.89 -16.14
N LEU A 451 17.54 -14.97 -16.72
CA LEU A 451 16.68 -14.06 -15.98
C LEU A 451 15.64 -14.82 -15.13
N ALA A 452 14.90 -15.75 -15.74
CA ALA A 452 13.92 -16.56 -15.02
C ALA A 452 14.57 -17.38 -13.89
N VAL A 453 15.73 -17.99 -14.14
CA VAL A 453 16.49 -18.73 -13.12
C VAL A 453 16.96 -17.80 -11.99
N LYS A 454 17.41 -16.58 -12.30
CA LYS A 454 17.80 -15.59 -11.30
C LYS A 454 16.62 -15.19 -10.42
N CYS A 455 15.42 -15.02 -10.99
CA CYS A 455 14.20 -14.79 -10.22
C CYS A 455 13.87 -15.96 -9.29
N LEU A 456 13.89 -17.20 -9.81
CA LEU A 456 13.58 -18.42 -9.06
C LEU A 456 14.59 -18.71 -7.93
N LYS A 457 15.82 -18.19 -8.03
CA LYS A 457 16.90 -18.35 -7.04
C LYS A 457 17.25 -17.06 -6.31
N CYS A 458 16.43 -16.01 -6.39
CA CYS A 458 16.80 -14.68 -5.91
C CYS A 458 17.27 -14.67 -4.44
N LEU A 459 16.59 -15.40 -3.56
CA LEU A 459 16.94 -15.51 -2.14
C LEU A 459 18.09 -16.48 -1.84
N ASP A 460 18.43 -17.37 -2.77
CA ASP A 460 19.60 -18.25 -2.67
C ASP A 460 20.88 -17.53 -3.10
N LEU A 461 20.76 -16.66 -4.11
CA LEU A 461 21.86 -15.90 -4.70
C LEU A 461 22.20 -14.66 -3.88
N ASP A 462 21.18 -13.96 -3.37
CA ASP A 462 21.36 -12.77 -2.56
C ASP A 462 20.38 -12.77 -1.37
N PRO A 463 20.83 -13.21 -0.19
CA PRO A 463 20.03 -13.20 1.03
C PRO A 463 19.56 -11.81 1.45
N SER A 464 20.14 -10.73 0.91
CA SER A 464 19.74 -9.36 1.22
C SER A 464 18.29 -9.08 0.83
N PHE A 465 17.73 -9.76 -0.19
CA PHE A 465 16.29 -9.76 -0.51
C PHE A 465 15.41 -10.16 0.68
N GLY A 466 15.93 -10.95 1.62
CA GLY A 466 15.26 -11.33 2.88
C GLY A 466 15.47 -10.34 4.04
N ASN A 467 16.51 -9.50 3.99
CA ASN A 467 16.90 -8.59 5.09
C ASN A 467 16.14 -7.26 5.10
N TYR A 468 15.27 -7.01 4.11
CA TYR A 468 14.46 -5.79 3.99
C TYR A 468 13.53 -5.53 5.20
N VAL A 469 13.31 -6.54 6.04
CA VAL A 469 12.44 -6.46 7.21
C VAL A 469 13.22 -6.24 8.52
N THR A 470 14.56 -6.42 8.54
CA THR A 470 15.35 -6.49 9.79
C THR A 470 16.46 -5.46 9.98
N GLY A 471 16.76 -4.57 9.02
CA GLY A 471 17.56 -3.37 9.35
C GLY A 471 18.30 -2.65 8.21
N GLY A 472 18.38 -1.31 8.36
CA GLY A 472 19.55 -0.45 8.14
C GLY A 472 20.24 -0.30 6.77
N THR A 473 20.20 -1.28 5.86
CA THR A 473 20.78 -1.12 4.53
C THR A 473 19.87 -0.25 3.65
N ASP A 474 20.47 0.47 2.69
CA ASP A 474 19.77 1.37 1.79
C ASP A 474 18.74 0.59 0.94
N LYS A 475 17.49 0.57 1.44
CA LYS A 475 16.34 -0.20 0.94
C LYS A 475 16.09 -0.02 -0.56
N ASN A 476 16.59 1.07 -1.13
CA ASN A 476 16.40 1.38 -2.54
C ASN A 476 17.48 0.75 -3.43
N SER A 477 18.68 0.48 -2.91
CA SER A 477 19.85 0.10 -3.73
C SER A 477 19.75 -1.31 -4.33
N VAL A 478 19.35 -2.31 -3.55
CA VAL A 478 19.30 -3.71 -3.99
C VAL A 478 18.08 -3.96 -4.91
N THR A 479 16.91 -3.40 -4.59
CA THR A 479 15.73 -3.42 -5.48
C THR A 479 16.03 -2.74 -6.81
N ALA A 480 16.72 -1.58 -6.78
CA ALA A 480 17.12 -0.88 -7.99
C ALA A 480 18.13 -1.68 -8.84
N SER A 481 19.08 -2.40 -8.21
CA SER A 481 20.02 -3.25 -8.93
C SER A 481 19.30 -4.40 -9.65
N PHE A 482 18.42 -5.11 -8.96
CA PHE A 482 17.65 -6.20 -9.56
C PHE A 482 16.75 -5.70 -10.69
N ALA A 483 16.06 -4.59 -10.45
CA ALA A 483 15.25 -3.92 -11.46
C ALA A 483 16.07 -3.59 -12.71
N SER A 484 17.21 -2.92 -12.52
CA SER A 484 18.10 -2.55 -13.63
C SER A 484 18.50 -3.76 -14.46
N ASP A 485 18.85 -4.89 -13.82
CA ASP A 485 19.22 -6.11 -14.53
C ASP A 485 18.06 -6.71 -15.32
N VAL A 486 16.85 -6.74 -14.74
CA VAL A 486 15.64 -7.27 -15.38
C VAL A 486 15.27 -6.44 -16.61
N PHE A 487 15.23 -5.11 -16.46
CA PHE A 487 14.84 -4.20 -17.55
C PHE A 487 15.90 -4.14 -18.65
N ASP A 488 17.20 -4.18 -18.31
CA ASP A 488 18.27 -4.25 -19.30
C ASP A 488 18.16 -5.51 -20.20
N VAL A 489 17.81 -6.66 -19.62
CA VAL A 489 17.58 -7.89 -20.40
C VAL A 489 16.38 -7.74 -21.33
N PHE A 490 15.25 -7.22 -20.85
CA PHE A 490 14.08 -7.05 -21.70
C PHE A 490 14.29 -5.99 -22.78
N ASP A 491 14.86 -4.83 -22.46
CA ASP A 491 15.11 -3.75 -23.42
C ASP A 491 16.06 -4.20 -24.53
N LYS A 492 17.13 -4.91 -24.17
CA LYS A 492 18.04 -5.51 -25.16
C LYS A 492 17.32 -6.53 -26.04
N THR A 493 16.45 -7.36 -25.47
CA THR A 493 15.74 -8.39 -26.24
C THR A 493 14.71 -7.75 -27.17
N LEU A 494 13.92 -6.80 -26.68
CA LEU A 494 12.91 -6.06 -27.46
C LEU A 494 13.53 -5.18 -28.55
N SER A 495 14.81 -4.78 -28.41
CA SER A 495 15.51 -4.01 -29.46
C SER A 495 15.93 -4.84 -30.68
N VAL A 496 15.93 -6.17 -30.57
CA VAL A 496 16.41 -7.10 -31.60
C VAL A 496 15.26 -7.74 -32.39
N VAL A 497 14.02 -7.62 -31.91
CA VAL A 497 12.81 -8.16 -32.54
C VAL A 497 11.94 -7.04 -33.07
#